data_AF-A0A840RMS5-F1
#
_entry.id   AF-A0A840RMS5-F1
#
_cell.length_a   1.000
_cell.length_b   1.000
_cell.length_c   1.000
_cell.angle_alpha   90.00
_cell.angle_beta   90.00
_cell.angle_gamma   90.00
#
_symmetry.space_group_name_H-M   'P 1'
#
loop_
_entity.id
_entity.type
_entity.pdbx_description
1 polymer ?
#
loop_
_entity_poly.entity_id
_entity_poly.type
_entity_poly.pdbx_seq_one_letter_code
_entity_poly.pdbx_strand_id
1 'polypeptide(L)'
;MKTTWNKWLAAILGSAIVLGAMVGCNSSSDSTTVSAPTPTPTPAPSIHSIRHVFVLTLENENYSTTFAASSPATYLSQTLVGQGALVPQYFGTGHVSLDNYIAMISGQSGNPVTNTDCQTYSEFAQTGTDSDGQAIGQGCIYPATIKTLPDQLKAAGLTWHGYMEDMGFDPARESATCGHPIIGTQDMTQSPEASTPSIATGDQYATRHNPFMYFHSIIDSSECNNNVTELAQLQNDLKSISTTANFNFITPNLCHDGHDSPCVTGEAGGLLSADAFLKKWVPIITASPAFQQDGLLIINFDESSATSNTTTMTSATTGNMTVIYDGASCCGQKPGPNLASFPQTLPLGNYTTHGITFAITMTYNSFGGDQTGAVMLSPFIKGGTVTSTAYNHYSLLRSIEDIFNLGHLGYAGQDGLTSFGSDIFNNLH
;
A
#
# COMPACT_ATOMS: atom_id res chain seq x y z
N MET A 1 18.85 25.01 -15.86
CA MET A 1 18.54 23.72 -15.20
C MET A 1 17.31 23.15 -15.88
N LYS A 2 17.31 21.87 -16.27
CA LYS A 2 16.18 21.23 -16.96
C LYS A 2 15.46 20.35 -15.97
N THR A 3 14.38 20.84 -15.38
CA THR A 3 13.44 20.03 -14.61
C THR A 3 12.50 19.33 -15.58
N THR A 4 12.59 18.01 -15.66
CA THR A 4 11.64 17.15 -16.37
C THR A 4 10.52 16.71 -15.43
N TRP A 5 9.35 16.38 -16.01
CA TRP A 5 8.15 15.83 -15.34
C TRP A 5 7.31 16.84 -14.50
N ASN A 6 6.01 16.63 -14.24
CA ASN A 6 5.11 15.51 -14.59
C ASN A 6 4.00 15.92 -15.60
N LYS A 7 3.45 14.97 -16.39
CA LYS A 7 2.40 15.23 -17.40
C LYS A 7 1.19 14.30 -17.23
N TRP A 8 0.12 14.83 -16.64
CA TRP A 8 -1.15 14.15 -16.40
C TRP A 8 -2.16 14.29 -17.56
N LEU A 9 -3.23 13.46 -17.51
CA LEU A 9 -4.49 13.47 -18.29
C LEU A 9 -4.55 12.79 -19.68
N ALA A 10 -5.24 11.64 -19.76
CA ALA A 10 -6.41 11.41 -20.64
C ALA A 10 -7.08 10.03 -20.39
N ALA A 11 -8.42 9.97 -20.38
CA ALA A 11 -9.17 8.73 -20.07
C ALA A 11 -10.48 8.56 -20.89
N ILE A 12 -10.69 7.32 -21.39
CA ILE A 12 -11.95 6.54 -21.57
C ILE A 12 -13.06 7.00 -22.56
N LEU A 13 -13.64 6.02 -23.30
CA LEU A 13 -15.08 5.72 -23.61
C LEU A 13 -15.25 5.07 -25.02
N GLY A 14 -16.07 4.04 -25.27
CA GLY A 14 -16.89 3.17 -24.40
C GLY A 14 -17.79 2.12 -25.14
N SER A 15 -18.37 1.18 -24.37
CA SER A 15 -19.67 0.47 -24.50
C SER A 15 -20.13 -0.31 -25.78
N ALA A 16 -20.51 -1.62 -25.63
CA ALA A 16 -21.91 -2.12 -25.65
C ALA A 16 -22.14 -3.68 -25.79
N ILE A 17 -22.63 -4.32 -24.70
CA ILE A 17 -23.75 -5.31 -24.54
C ILE A 17 -24.12 -6.33 -25.67
N VAL A 18 -24.31 -7.63 -25.30
CA VAL A 18 -25.55 -8.46 -25.47
C VAL A 18 -25.44 -9.85 -24.78
N LEU A 19 -26.58 -10.41 -24.34
CA LEU A 19 -26.80 -11.61 -23.50
C LEU A 19 -26.60 -12.99 -24.17
N GLY A 20 -26.42 -14.05 -23.36
CA GLY A 20 -26.65 -15.46 -23.74
C GLY A 20 -26.73 -16.43 -22.54
N ALA A 21 -27.52 -17.51 -22.66
CA ALA A 21 -27.77 -18.53 -21.61
C ALA A 21 -28.14 -19.90 -22.26
N MET A 22 -28.43 -21.02 -21.59
CA MET A 22 -28.83 -21.30 -20.18
C MET A 22 -28.51 -22.76 -19.79
N VAL A 23 -28.31 -23.05 -18.48
CA VAL A 23 -28.60 -24.34 -17.79
C VAL A 23 -27.80 -25.62 -18.16
N GLY A 24 -27.39 -26.36 -17.11
CA GLY A 24 -27.01 -27.78 -17.16
C GLY A 24 -26.92 -28.39 -15.75
N CYS A 25 -27.68 -29.45 -15.46
CA CYS A 25 -27.89 -29.94 -14.08
C CYS A 25 -26.85 -30.96 -13.57
N ASN A 26 -26.43 -30.76 -12.32
CA ASN A 26 -26.48 -31.72 -11.19
C ASN A 26 -26.39 -33.24 -11.48
N SER A 27 -25.47 -33.95 -10.81
CA SER A 27 -25.82 -34.80 -9.64
C SER A 27 -24.60 -35.46 -8.98
N SER A 28 -24.71 -35.64 -7.67
CA SER A 28 -23.74 -36.26 -6.75
C SER A 28 -23.87 -37.78 -6.68
N SER A 29 -22.83 -38.45 -6.18
CA SER A 29 -22.94 -39.79 -5.60
C SER A 29 -22.09 -39.92 -4.34
N ASP A 30 -22.75 -40.18 -3.22
CA ASP A 30 -22.18 -40.45 -1.90
C ASP A 30 -21.51 -41.83 -1.82
N SER A 31 -20.51 -41.99 -0.95
CA SER A 31 -20.08 -43.31 -0.47
C SER A 31 -19.49 -43.23 0.93
N THR A 32 -19.97 -44.06 1.85
CA THR A 32 -19.75 -43.92 3.28
C THR A 32 -18.71 -44.88 3.87
N THR A 33 -17.65 -44.29 4.42
CA THR A 33 -17.01 -44.59 5.72
C THR A 33 -16.57 -46.02 6.11
N VAL A 34 -15.30 -46.12 6.51
CA VAL A 34 -14.84 -47.02 7.60
C VAL A 34 -14.03 -46.17 8.58
N SER A 35 -14.39 -46.17 9.88
CA SER A 35 -13.74 -45.31 10.88
C SER A 35 -12.50 -45.96 11.50
N ALA A 36 -11.38 -45.25 11.43
CA ALA A 36 -10.15 -45.52 12.18
C ALA A 36 -10.22 -44.91 13.61
N PRO A 37 -9.37 -45.34 14.57
CA PRO A 37 -9.37 -44.77 15.92
C PRO A 37 -9.03 -43.27 15.90
N THR A 38 -9.81 -42.48 16.64
CA THR A 38 -9.76 -41.02 16.63
C THR A 38 -8.45 -40.49 17.20
N PRO A 39 -7.60 -39.79 16.41
CA PRO A 39 -6.52 -38.99 16.99
C PRO A 39 -7.14 -37.84 17.80
N THR A 40 -6.44 -37.39 18.86
CA THR A 40 -6.82 -36.15 19.56
C THR A 40 -6.99 -35.03 18.53
N PRO A 41 -8.14 -34.35 18.45
CA PRO A 41 -8.35 -33.36 17.41
C PRO A 41 -7.33 -32.23 17.57
N THR A 42 -6.48 -32.06 16.56
CA THR A 42 -5.76 -30.80 16.34
C THR A 42 -6.79 -29.67 16.38
N PRO A 43 -6.54 -28.56 17.08
CA PRO A 43 -7.42 -27.40 17.01
C PRO A 43 -7.67 -27.04 15.55
N ALA A 44 -8.93 -26.83 15.16
CA ALA A 44 -9.25 -26.37 13.81
C ALA A 44 -8.48 -25.07 13.51
N PRO A 45 -7.99 -24.86 12.28
CA PRO A 45 -7.28 -23.64 11.94
C PRO A 45 -8.09 -22.40 12.30
N SER A 46 -7.39 -21.38 12.78
CA SER A 46 -7.94 -20.07 13.12
C SER A 46 -7.11 -18.99 12.43
N ILE A 47 -7.48 -17.71 12.55
CA ILE A 47 -6.65 -16.62 12.02
C ILE A 47 -5.22 -16.64 12.59
N HIS A 48 -5.05 -17.12 13.83
CA HIS A 48 -3.73 -17.29 14.48
C HIS A 48 -2.90 -18.46 13.92
N SER A 49 -3.48 -19.26 13.02
CA SER A 49 -2.74 -20.25 12.23
C SER A 49 -1.91 -19.60 11.13
N ILE A 50 -2.18 -18.35 10.74
CA ILE A 50 -1.32 -17.55 9.86
C ILE A 50 -0.07 -17.12 10.64
N ARG A 51 1.12 -17.36 10.09
CA ARG A 51 2.41 -17.00 10.73
C ARG A 51 3.32 -16.13 9.89
N HIS A 52 3.06 -16.02 8.58
CA HIS A 52 3.83 -15.18 7.66
C HIS A 52 2.88 -14.30 6.84
N VAL A 53 2.83 -13.01 7.17
CA VAL A 53 2.06 -12.01 6.44
C VAL A 53 2.98 -11.25 5.49
N PHE A 54 2.53 -11.08 4.26
CA PHE A 54 3.13 -10.27 3.22
C PHE A 54 2.14 -9.16 2.86
N VAL A 55 2.56 -7.90 2.92
CA VAL A 55 1.82 -6.76 2.40
C VAL A 55 2.62 -6.23 1.21
N LEU A 56 1.98 -6.18 0.04
CA LEU A 56 2.54 -5.65 -1.19
C LEU A 56 1.64 -4.48 -1.62
N THR A 57 2.16 -3.27 -1.50
CA THR A 57 1.40 -2.04 -1.80
C THR A 57 1.79 -1.50 -3.16
N LEU A 58 0.75 -1.24 -3.95
CA LEU A 58 0.76 -0.56 -5.24
C LEU A 58 0.26 0.89 -5.06
N GLU A 59 0.37 1.73 -6.08
CA GLU A 59 0.07 3.17 -5.94
C GLU A 59 -1.13 3.68 -6.76
N ASN A 60 -1.85 4.64 -6.18
CA ASN A 60 -2.72 5.63 -6.81
C ASN A 60 -3.70 5.13 -7.89
N GLU A 61 -4.41 4.01 -7.66
CA GLU A 61 -5.29 3.41 -8.68
C GLU A 61 -6.72 3.15 -8.21
N ASN A 62 -7.66 3.42 -9.12
CA ASN A 62 -9.09 3.32 -8.83
C ASN A 62 -9.56 1.87 -8.97
N TYR A 63 -10.40 1.36 -8.05
CA TYR A 63 -11.03 0.04 -8.17
C TYR A 63 -11.72 -0.16 -9.53
N SER A 64 -12.42 0.89 -9.99
CA SER A 64 -13.14 0.93 -11.26
C SER A 64 -12.25 0.91 -12.51
N THR A 65 -10.95 1.19 -12.37
CA THR A 65 -9.93 1.09 -13.42
C THR A 65 -9.21 -0.25 -13.32
N THR A 66 -8.61 -0.54 -12.15
CA THR A 66 -7.82 -1.75 -11.89
C THR A 66 -8.61 -3.04 -12.14
N PHE A 67 -9.86 -3.12 -11.69
CA PHE A 67 -10.68 -4.33 -11.79
C PHE A 67 -11.74 -4.26 -12.89
N ALA A 68 -11.62 -3.30 -13.83
CA ALA A 68 -12.42 -3.29 -15.04
C ALA A 68 -12.11 -4.50 -15.93
N ALA A 69 -13.10 -4.97 -16.69
CA ALA A 69 -12.90 -5.99 -17.73
C ALA A 69 -11.90 -5.57 -18.83
N SER A 70 -11.63 -4.27 -18.97
CA SER A 70 -10.64 -3.68 -19.89
C SER A 70 -9.29 -3.37 -19.24
N SER A 71 -9.07 -3.75 -17.97
CA SER A 71 -7.82 -3.49 -17.26
C SER A 71 -6.61 -4.12 -17.98
N PRO A 72 -5.50 -3.39 -18.16
CA PRO A 72 -4.26 -3.99 -18.66
C PRO A 72 -3.67 -4.98 -17.63
N ALA A 73 -3.99 -4.80 -16.34
CA ALA A 73 -3.50 -5.63 -15.24
C ALA A 73 -4.29 -6.95 -15.11
N THR A 74 -4.26 -7.77 -16.15
CA THR A 74 -5.05 -9.01 -16.24
C THR A 74 -4.63 -10.12 -15.26
N TYR A 75 -3.38 -10.12 -14.79
CA TYR A 75 -2.97 -11.06 -13.76
C TYR A 75 -3.52 -10.63 -12.39
N LEU A 76 -3.37 -9.36 -12.00
CA LEU A 76 -3.99 -8.83 -10.79
C LEU A 76 -5.53 -8.97 -10.81
N SER A 77 -6.17 -8.40 -11.83
CA SER A 77 -7.63 -8.22 -11.88
C SER A 77 -8.44 -9.48 -12.17
N GLN A 78 -7.81 -10.53 -12.72
CA GLN A 78 -8.52 -11.77 -13.12
C GLN A 78 -7.84 -13.01 -12.54
N THR A 79 -6.52 -13.14 -12.69
CA THR A 79 -5.81 -14.36 -12.26
C THR A 79 -5.74 -14.47 -10.74
N LEU A 80 -5.32 -13.41 -10.05
CA LEU A 80 -5.20 -13.41 -8.58
C LEU A 80 -6.58 -13.38 -7.91
N VAL A 81 -7.55 -12.65 -8.47
CA VAL A 81 -8.96 -12.69 -8.07
C VAL A 81 -9.53 -14.12 -8.12
N GLY A 82 -9.22 -14.89 -9.17
CA GLY A 82 -9.62 -16.29 -9.27
C GLY A 82 -8.89 -17.23 -8.29
N GLN A 83 -7.73 -16.83 -7.78
CA GLN A 83 -6.89 -17.64 -6.88
C GLN A 83 -7.15 -17.39 -5.39
N GLY A 84 -7.67 -16.23 -5.00
CA GLY A 84 -7.92 -15.88 -3.60
C GLY A 84 -9.21 -15.09 -3.38
N ALA A 85 -9.13 -14.04 -2.57
CA ALA A 85 -10.23 -13.14 -2.24
C ALA A 85 -10.06 -11.77 -2.89
N LEU A 86 -11.07 -11.30 -3.60
CA LEU A 86 -11.23 -9.90 -3.97
C LEU A 86 -11.95 -9.14 -2.84
N VAL A 87 -11.43 -7.97 -2.52
CA VAL A 87 -12.04 -6.98 -1.62
C VAL A 87 -12.40 -5.76 -2.45
N PRO A 88 -13.63 -5.67 -3.01
CA PRO A 88 -14.03 -4.52 -3.82
C PRO A 88 -14.06 -3.23 -3.01
N GLN A 89 -14.56 -3.29 -1.77
CA GLN A 89 -14.71 -2.15 -0.88
C GLN A 89 -13.47 -1.93 0.00
N TYR A 90 -12.27 -2.04 -0.57
CA TYR A 90 -11.05 -1.60 0.10
C TYR A 90 -10.79 -0.12 -0.24
N PHE A 91 -10.41 0.67 0.77
CA PHE A 91 -10.21 2.11 0.67
C PHE A 91 -8.84 2.54 1.18
N GLY A 92 -8.28 3.57 0.55
CA GLY A 92 -7.20 4.34 1.15
C GLY A 92 -7.68 5.11 2.38
N THR A 93 -6.73 5.51 3.22
CA THR A 93 -6.97 6.30 4.45
C THR A 93 -6.58 7.77 4.36
N GLY A 94 -5.86 8.16 3.30
CA GLY A 94 -5.48 9.52 2.91
C GLY A 94 -5.37 9.60 1.38
N HIS A 95 -5.00 10.78 0.86
CA HIS A 95 -4.95 11.09 -0.58
C HIS A 95 -3.59 11.63 -1.05
N VAL A 96 -2.56 11.26 -0.30
CA VAL A 96 -1.15 11.36 -0.63
C VAL A 96 -0.45 10.13 -0.04
N SER A 97 0.46 9.50 -0.80
CA SER A 97 1.02 8.19 -0.50
C SER A 97 1.49 8.03 0.95
N LEU A 98 2.31 8.97 1.45
CA LEU A 98 2.98 8.80 2.73
C LEU A 98 2.04 8.56 3.93
N ASP A 99 0.92 9.28 4.07
CA ASP A 99 0.04 9.04 5.22
C ASP A 99 -0.68 7.69 5.18
N ASN A 100 -0.85 7.10 3.99
CA ASN A 100 -1.34 5.74 3.83
C ASN A 100 -0.34 4.67 4.26
N TYR A 101 0.93 4.81 3.85
CA TYR A 101 2.01 3.93 4.31
C TYR A 101 2.20 4.00 5.83
N ILE A 102 2.16 5.21 6.41
CA ILE A 102 2.23 5.42 7.86
C ILE A 102 1.05 4.74 8.58
N ALA A 103 -0.18 4.91 8.08
CA ALA A 103 -1.38 4.31 8.65
C ALA A 103 -1.28 2.78 8.73
N MET A 104 -0.76 2.12 7.67
CA MET A 104 -0.64 0.66 7.59
C MET A 104 0.28 0.03 8.65
N ILE A 105 1.25 0.76 9.21
CA ILE A 105 2.18 0.21 10.24
C ILE A 105 2.04 0.83 11.63
N SER A 106 1.25 1.89 11.81
CA SER A 106 1.22 2.64 13.08
C SER A 106 -0.18 3.09 13.53
N GLY A 107 -1.17 2.97 12.65
CA GLY A 107 -2.52 3.50 12.88
C GLY A 107 -2.57 5.02 13.07
N GLN A 108 -1.47 5.73 12.82
CA GLN A 108 -1.44 7.19 12.81
C GLN A 108 -2.13 7.69 11.56
N SER A 109 -2.94 8.73 11.74
CA SER A 109 -3.60 9.47 10.66
C SER A 109 -2.72 10.60 10.13
N GLY A 110 -3.08 11.07 8.93
CA GLY A 110 -2.39 12.15 8.25
C GLY A 110 -2.27 13.45 9.05
N ASN A 111 -1.22 14.22 8.72
CA ASN A 111 -0.98 15.58 9.18
C ASN A 111 -0.52 16.45 7.99
N PRO A 112 -0.52 17.79 8.11
CA PRO A 112 -0.20 18.69 6.99
C PRO A 112 1.17 18.49 6.31
N VAL A 113 2.11 17.77 6.95
CA VAL A 113 3.40 17.42 6.35
C VAL A 113 3.35 16.05 5.66
N THR A 114 2.75 15.02 6.25
CA THR A 114 2.64 13.69 5.63
C THR A 114 1.70 13.70 4.43
N ASN A 115 0.61 14.47 4.47
CA ASN A 115 -0.31 14.69 3.35
C ASN A 115 0.28 15.61 2.25
N THR A 116 1.62 15.68 2.18
CA THR A 116 2.43 16.30 1.13
C THR A 116 3.72 15.48 0.88
N ASP A 117 3.71 14.19 1.23
CA ASP A 117 4.84 13.25 1.18
C ASP A 117 6.09 13.63 1.99
N CYS A 118 5.98 14.61 2.89
CA CYS A 118 7.12 15.15 3.63
C CYS A 118 8.28 15.61 2.74
N GLN A 119 8.00 16.55 1.82
CA GLN A 119 9.00 17.18 0.91
C GLN A 119 10.30 17.64 1.59
N THR A 120 10.25 17.98 2.88
CA THR A 120 11.42 18.17 3.74
C THR A 120 11.33 17.20 4.89
N TYR A 121 12.20 16.20 4.90
CA TYR A 121 12.23 15.08 5.84
C TYR A 121 12.52 15.60 7.25
N SER A 122 11.49 15.73 8.09
CA SER A 122 11.51 16.59 9.27
C SER A 122 10.90 15.96 10.53
N GLU A 123 11.58 16.22 11.63
CA GLU A 123 11.18 15.90 13.01
C GLU A 123 9.71 16.20 13.29
N PHE A 124 8.99 15.23 13.84
CA PHE A 124 7.62 15.44 14.29
C PHE A 124 7.61 16.21 15.61
N ALA A 125 7.22 17.48 15.56
CA ALA A 125 7.08 18.36 16.70
C ALA A 125 5.84 17.98 17.54
N GLN A 126 5.96 16.90 18.33
CA GLN A 126 4.88 16.38 19.15
C GLN A 126 4.53 17.35 20.30
N THR A 127 3.24 17.62 20.44
CA THR A 127 2.64 18.46 21.49
C THR A 127 1.73 17.68 22.45
N GLY A 128 1.31 16.47 22.05
CA GLY A 128 0.53 15.55 22.88
C GLY A 128 0.24 14.23 22.18
N THR A 129 -0.62 13.41 22.80
CA THR A 129 -1.24 12.22 22.20
C THR A 129 -2.71 12.22 22.61
N ASP A 130 -3.63 11.86 21.72
CA ASP A 130 -5.05 11.75 22.03
C ASP A 130 -5.43 10.39 22.66
N SER A 131 -6.72 10.18 22.93
CA SER A 131 -7.22 8.94 23.53
C SER A 131 -7.16 7.72 22.60
N ASP A 132 -7.12 7.95 21.29
CA ASP A 132 -7.00 6.90 20.27
C ASP A 132 -5.52 6.62 19.91
N GLY A 133 -4.56 7.19 20.64
CA GLY A 133 -3.13 6.99 20.41
C GLY A 133 -2.54 7.80 19.25
N GLN A 134 -3.25 8.80 18.73
CA GLN A 134 -2.74 9.68 17.68
C GLN A 134 -1.76 10.71 18.25
N ALA A 135 -0.58 10.85 17.64
CA ALA A 135 0.36 11.92 17.96
C ALA A 135 -0.20 13.28 17.51
N ILE A 136 -0.27 14.25 18.42
CA ILE A 136 -0.74 15.60 18.13
C ILE A 136 0.47 16.48 17.81
N GLY A 137 0.58 17.01 16.60
CA GLY A 137 1.74 17.77 16.13
C GLY A 137 1.84 17.84 14.61
N GLN A 138 3.03 18.20 14.11
CA GLN A 138 3.34 18.30 12.67
C GLN A 138 4.78 17.89 12.41
N GLY A 139 5.04 17.40 11.20
CA GLY A 139 6.31 16.80 10.76
C GLY A 139 6.04 15.39 10.24
N CYS A 140 7.09 14.61 9.96
CA CYS A 140 6.92 13.24 9.49
C CYS A 140 7.78 12.21 10.20
N ILE A 141 8.86 12.58 10.90
CA ILE A 141 9.68 11.62 11.65
C ILE A 141 9.14 11.54 13.09
N TYR A 142 8.28 10.57 13.37
CA TYR A 142 7.63 10.40 14.65
C TYR A 142 8.63 9.98 15.74
N PRO A 143 8.54 10.52 16.97
CA PRO A 143 9.45 10.16 18.05
C PRO A 143 9.24 8.72 18.49
N ALA A 144 10.28 8.07 19.03
CA ALA A 144 10.30 6.63 19.37
C ALA A 144 9.27 6.19 20.45
N THR A 145 8.55 7.14 21.05
CA THR A 145 7.37 6.93 21.91
C THR A 145 6.12 6.53 21.14
N ILE A 146 5.99 6.94 19.88
CA ILE A 146 4.94 6.49 18.97
C ILE A 146 5.35 5.11 18.45
N LYS A 147 4.45 4.14 18.59
CA LYS A 147 4.76 2.73 18.33
C LYS A 147 4.20 2.24 17.02
N THR A 148 4.94 1.31 16.43
CA THR A 148 4.66 0.70 15.14
C THR A 148 4.44 -0.81 15.29
N LEU A 149 3.88 -1.45 14.27
CA LEU A 149 3.75 -2.90 14.17
C LEU A 149 5.12 -3.61 14.35
N PRO A 150 6.22 -3.16 13.71
CA PRO A 150 7.59 -3.57 14.07
C PRO A 150 7.93 -3.56 15.58
N ASP A 151 7.58 -2.50 16.32
CA ASP A 151 7.79 -2.45 17.78
C ASP A 151 7.03 -3.57 18.49
N GLN A 152 5.77 -3.81 18.11
CA GLN A 152 4.91 -4.84 18.72
C GLN A 152 5.37 -6.26 18.39
N LEU A 153 5.69 -6.53 17.11
CA LEU A 153 6.22 -7.81 16.64
C LEU A 153 7.49 -8.17 17.41
N LYS A 154 8.43 -7.21 17.51
CA LYS A 154 9.65 -7.36 18.30
C LYS A 154 9.36 -7.66 19.76
N ALA A 155 8.43 -6.95 20.39
CA ALA A 155 8.02 -7.19 21.77
C ALA A 155 7.38 -8.58 21.98
N ALA A 156 6.73 -9.13 20.96
CA ALA A 156 6.17 -10.49 20.93
C ALA A 156 7.20 -11.57 20.53
N GLY A 157 8.44 -11.21 20.21
CA GLY A 157 9.46 -12.15 19.73
C GLY A 157 9.27 -12.62 18.28
N LEU A 158 8.55 -11.84 17.47
CA LEU A 158 8.28 -12.07 16.05
C LEU A 158 9.21 -11.21 15.17
N THR A 159 9.49 -11.68 13.97
CA THR A 159 10.38 -11.02 13.01
C THR A 159 9.61 -10.16 12.00
N TRP A 160 10.26 -9.12 11.49
CA TRP A 160 9.71 -8.24 10.46
C TRP A 160 10.78 -7.82 9.46
N HIS A 161 10.39 -7.56 8.21
CA HIS A 161 11.29 -7.07 7.15
C HIS A 161 10.53 -6.19 6.14
N GLY A 162 11.19 -5.16 5.63
CA GLY A 162 10.76 -4.25 4.57
C GLY A 162 11.65 -4.35 3.34
N TYR A 163 11.05 -4.54 2.17
CA TYR A 163 11.71 -4.79 0.90
C TYR A 163 11.31 -3.70 -0.11
N MET A 164 12.25 -2.83 -0.44
CA MET A 164 12.02 -1.64 -1.26
C MET A 164 12.76 -1.77 -2.59
N GLU A 165 12.08 -1.73 -3.73
CA GLU A 165 12.75 -1.81 -5.02
C GLU A 165 13.60 -0.56 -5.30
N ASP A 166 14.71 -0.74 -6.03
CA ASP A 166 15.75 0.26 -6.35
C ASP A 166 16.50 0.91 -5.16
N MET A 167 16.11 0.70 -3.91
CA MET A 167 16.65 1.45 -2.76
C MET A 167 18.19 1.41 -2.68
N GLY A 168 18.82 2.58 -2.79
CA GLY A 168 20.28 2.75 -2.75
C GLY A 168 21.00 2.36 -4.04
N PHE A 169 20.31 2.39 -5.19
CA PHE A 169 20.96 2.31 -6.50
C PHE A 169 21.77 3.58 -6.83
N ASP A 170 21.43 4.74 -6.23
CA ASP A 170 22.37 5.84 -5.99
C ASP A 170 22.81 5.96 -4.50
N PRO A 171 23.98 5.42 -4.14
CA PRO A 171 24.60 5.61 -2.83
C PRO A 171 24.94 7.05 -2.44
N ALA A 172 24.83 8.03 -3.36
CA ALA A 172 24.96 9.45 -3.05
C ALA A 172 23.62 10.10 -2.65
N ARG A 173 22.48 9.44 -2.92
CA ARG A 173 21.13 9.90 -2.60
C ARG A 173 20.57 9.23 -1.34
N GLU A 174 20.73 7.91 -1.20
CA GLU A 174 20.40 7.17 0.02
C GLU A 174 21.24 5.89 0.23
N SER A 175 21.08 5.26 1.40
CA SER A 175 21.72 3.97 1.74
C SER A 175 20.96 2.78 1.17
N ALA A 176 21.68 1.73 0.73
CA ALA A 176 21.11 0.46 0.27
C ALA A 176 20.43 -0.38 1.37
N THR A 177 20.56 0.03 2.64
CA THR A 177 19.75 -0.45 3.76
C THR A 177 19.38 0.74 4.65
N CYS A 178 18.16 0.74 5.21
CA CYS A 178 17.62 1.90 5.93
C CYS A 178 17.74 3.22 5.13
N GLY A 179 17.42 3.20 3.83
CA GLY A 179 17.59 4.34 2.93
C GLY A 179 16.57 5.44 3.18
N HIS A 180 17.04 6.59 3.70
CA HIS A 180 16.22 7.78 3.91
C HIS A 180 17.05 9.08 3.75
N PRO A 181 16.40 10.25 3.55
CA PRO A 181 17.07 11.54 3.49
C PRO A 181 17.75 11.92 4.82
N ILE A 182 18.63 12.91 4.78
CA ILE A 182 19.22 13.47 6.00
C ILE A 182 18.13 14.27 6.74
N ILE A 183 18.02 14.10 8.06
CA ILE A 183 17.03 14.84 8.88
C ILE A 183 17.23 16.35 8.70
N GLY A 184 16.14 17.03 8.32
CA GLY A 184 16.09 18.45 8.03
C GLY A 184 16.43 18.84 6.59
N THR A 185 16.70 17.90 5.68
CA THR A 185 16.93 18.20 4.25
C THR A 185 15.68 17.96 3.40
N GLN A 186 15.70 18.51 2.18
CA GLN A 186 14.77 18.10 1.14
C GLN A 186 14.91 16.59 0.89
N ASP A 187 13.78 15.91 0.69
CA ASP A 187 13.77 14.53 0.22
C ASP A 187 14.01 14.53 -1.31
N MET A 188 15.12 13.92 -1.72
CA MET A 188 15.51 13.81 -3.13
C MET A 188 14.88 12.61 -3.83
N THR A 189 14.33 11.65 -3.07
CA THR A 189 13.62 10.46 -3.59
C THR A 189 12.18 10.79 -4.03
N GLN A 190 11.75 12.05 -3.88
CA GLN A 190 10.47 12.55 -4.38
C GLN A 190 10.36 12.58 -5.91
N SER A 191 11.43 12.27 -6.64
CA SER A 191 11.42 12.19 -8.10
C SER A 191 12.33 11.06 -8.59
N PRO A 192 11.90 10.28 -9.59
CA PRO A 192 12.68 9.18 -10.13
C PRO A 192 13.93 9.68 -10.87
N GLU A 193 15.05 9.00 -10.71
CA GLU A 193 16.30 9.30 -11.41
C GLU A 193 16.49 8.43 -12.65
N ALA A 194 16.73 9.10 -13.79
CA ALA A 194 17.05 8.44 -15.05
C ALA A 194 18.41 7.75 -15.01
N SER A 195 18.60 6.76 -15.89
CA SER A 195 19.91 6.13 -16.10
C SER A 195 21.01 7.16 -16.40
N THR A 196 22.10 7.07 -15.65
CA THR A 196 23.32 7.87 -15.83
C THR A 196 24.56 6.97 -15.87
N PRO A 197 25.75 7.47 -16.29
CA PRO A 197 26.98 6.69 -16.23
C PRO A 197 27.39 6.22 -14.82
N SER A 198 26.87 6.86 -13.76
CA SER A 198 27.07 6.45 -12.35
C SER A 198 25.96 5.52 -11.84
N ILE A 199 24.73 5.67 -12.36
CA ILE A 199 23.52 4.95 -11.93
C ILE A 199 22.94 4.24 -13.16
N ALA A 200 23.50 3.07 -13.51
CA ALA A 200 23.31 2.48 -14.83
C ALA A 200 21.85 2.10 -15.16
N THR A 201 21.06 1.73 -14.15
CA THR A 201 19.63 1.38 -14.26
C THR A 201 18.68 2.57 -14.12
N GLY A 202 19.20 3.72 -13.67
CA GLY A 202 18.36 4.70 -12.96
C GLY A 202 18.06 4.22 -11.54
N ASP A 203 17.34 5.05 -10.79
CA ASP A 203 16.91 4.77 -9.43
C ASP A 203 15.54 5.41 -9.17
N GLN A 204 14.53 4.56 -9.00
CA GLN A 204 13.13 4.95 -8.81
C GLN A 204 12.62 4.60 -7.40
N TYR A 205 13.51 4.44 -6.41
CA TYR A 205 13.11 4.35 -5.01
C TYR A 205 12.48 5.66 -4.53
N ALA A 206 11.44 5.55 -3.69
CA ALA A 206 10.75 6.66 -3.06
C ALA A 206 10.62 6.41 -1.56
N THR A 207 11.23 7.28 -0.73
CA THR A 207 11.20 7.15 0.73
C THR A 207 9.76 7.22 1.24
N ARG A 208 8.90 8.05 0.63
CA ARG A 208 7.48 8.16 0.98
C ARG A 208 6.69 6.84 0.93
N HIS A 209 7.15 5.84 0.17
CA HIS A 209 6.55 4.51 0.08
C HIS A 209 7.21 3.48 1.04
N ASN A 210 8.10 3.94 1.92
CA ASN A 210 8.81 3.16 2.94
C ASN A 210 8.47 3.71 4.34
N PRO A 211 7.38 3.23 4.98
CA PRO A 211 6.88 3.82 6.22
C PRO A 211 7.85 3.65 7.40
N PHE A 212 8.77 2.69 7.32
CA PHE A 212 9.75 2.43 8.38
C PHE A 212 10.72 3.60 8.58
N MET A 213 10.90 4.46 7.58
CA MET A 213 11.79 5.62 7.66
C MET A 213 11.18 6.76 8.50
N TYR A 214 9.90 6.69 8.86
CA TYR A 214 9.20 7.81 9.49
C TYR A 214 9.07 7.67 11.02
N PHE A 215 9.87 6.80 11.65
CA PHE A 215 9.80 6.54 13.09
C PHE A 215 11.20 6.37 13.72
N HIS A 216 11.51 7.19 14.73
CA HIS A 216 12.74 7.05 15.53
C HIS A 216 12.84 5.72 16.29
N SER A 217 11.73 5.00 16.52
CA SER A 217 11.81 3.63 17.06
C SER A 217 12.49 2.65 16.10
N ILE A 218 12.56 3.01 14.81
CA ILE A 218 13.15 2.20 13.74
C ILE A 218 14.46 2.83 13.25
N ILE A 219 14.48 4.08 12.77
CA ILE A 219 15.67 4.66 12.11
C ILE A 219 16.89 4.80 13.04
N ASP A 220 16.67 5.00 14.34
CA ASP A 220 17.76 5.04 15.34
C ASP A 220 18.20 3.62 15.80
N SER A 221 17.47 2.57 15.38
CA SER A 221 17.76 1.19 15.72
C SER A 221 18.72 0.55 14.72
N SER A 222 19.74 -0.16 15.21
CA SER A 222 20.64 -0.96 14.38
C SER A 222 19.92 -2.06 13.57
N GLU A 223 18.69 -2.41 13.94
CA GLU A 223 17.86 -3.36 13.19
C GLU A 223 17.38 -2.80 11.85
N CYS A 224 17.26 -1.48 11.68
CA CYS A 224 16.82 -0.89 10.42
C CYS A 224 17.71 -1.29 9.24
N ASN A 225 19.03 -1.31 9.45
CA ASN A 225 20.01 -1.72 8.44
C ASN A 225 19.96 -3.22 8.07
N ASN A 226 19.31 -4.06 8.89
CA ASN A 226 19.15 -5.49 8.61
C ASN A 226 17.74 -5.81 8.09
N ASN A 227 16.73 -5.07 8.55
CA ASN A 227 15.32 -5.35 8.32
C ASN A 227 14.69 -4.45 7.24
N VAL A 228 15.38 -3.41 6.75
CA VAL A 228 14.89 -2.58 5.64
C VAL A 228 15.95 -2.56 4.54
N THR A 229 15.70 -3.30 3.47
CA THR A 229 16.67 -3.61 2.42
C THR A 229 16.09 -3.46 1.03
N GLU A 230 16.95 -3.45 0.01
CA GLU A 230 16.52 -3.55 -1.39
C GLU A 230 15.74 -4.86 -1.64
N LEU A 231 14.77 -4.81 -2.57
CA LEU A 231 13.82 -5.88 -2.87
C LEU A 231 14.43 -7.22 -3.30
N ALA A 232 15.57 -7.26 -4.01
CA ALA A 232 16.16 -8.53 -4.44
C ALA A 232 16.54 -9.45 -3.25
N GLN A 233 16.74 -8.88 -2.06
CA GLN A 233 16.98 -9.64 -0.83
C GLN A 233 15.80 -10.57 -0.46
N LEU A 234 14.55 -10.21 -0.80
CA LEU A 234 13.36 -11.06 -0.58
C LEU A 234 13.53 -12.46 -1.18
N GLN A 235 14.17 -12.59 -2.34
CA GLN A 235 14.38 -13.88 -2.99
C GLN A 235 15.38 -14.78 -2.21
N ASN A 236 16.23 -14.21 -1.37
CA ASN A 236 17.06 -14.97 -0.43
C ASN A 236 16.25 -15.45 0.78
N ASP A 237 15.45 -14.56 1.35
CA ASP A 237 14.76 -14.81 2.62
C ASP A 237 13.57 -15.76 2.47
N LEU A 238 12.95 -15.80 1.30
CA LEU A 238 11.93 -16.79 0.91
C LEU A 238 12.46 -18.22 0.74
N LYS A 239 13.78 -18.48 0.85
CA LYS A 239 14.35 -19.83 0.65
C LYS A 239 14.02 -20.82 1.77
N SER A 240 13.65 -20.35 2.95
CA SER A 240 13.30 -21.19 4.10
C SER A 240 12.35 -20.49 5.06
N ILE A 241 11.55 -21.26 5.81
CA ILE A 241 10.70 -20.75 6.89
C ILE A 241 11.53 -19.94 7.90
N SER A 242 12.73 -20.41 8.25
CA SER A 242 13.62 -19.74 9.21
C SER A 242 14.24 -18.43 8.73
N THR A 243 14.17 -18.11 7.44
CA THR A 243 14.70 -16.87 6.87
C THR A 243 13.60 -15.89 6.46
N THR A 244 12.37 -16.36 6.28
CA THR A 244 11.21 -15.49 6.00
C THR A 244 10.73 -14.83 7.30
N ALA A 245 10.50 -13.51 7.28
CA ALA A 245 10.01 -12.80 8.46
C ALA A 245 8.51 -13.10 8.74
N ASN A 246 8.04 -12.93 9.97
CA ASN A 246 6.61 -13.06 10.27
C ASN A 246 5.79 -11.95 9.58
N PHE A 247 6.33 -10.75 9.46
CA PHE A 247 5.75 -9.65 8.67
C PHE A 247 6.73 -9.19 7.58
N ASN A 248 6.26 -9.11 6.35
CA ASN A 248 7.04 -8.73 5.18
C ASN A 248 6.30 -7.61 4.46
N PHE A 249 6.87 -6.41 4.42
CA PHE A 249 6.30 -5.29 3.67
C PHE A 249 7.09 -5.10 2.38
N ILE A 250 6.41 -4.98 1.25
CA ILE A 250 6.99 -4.99 -0.09
C ILE A 250 6.47 -3.78 -0.86
N THR A 251 7.39 -2.95 -1.33
CA THR A 251 7.09 -1.77 -2.14
C THR A 251 7.84 -1.85 -3.47
N PRO A 252 7.14 -1.83 -4.62
CA PRO A 252 7.76 -1.64 -5.93
C PRO A 252 8.35 -0.22 -6.07
N ASN A 253 9.14 0.00 -7.11
CA ASN A 253 9.64 1.34 -7.44
C ASN A 253 8.57 2.15 -8.19
N LEU A 254 8.83 3.44 -8.44
CA LEU A 254 7.87 4.32 -9.15
C LEU A 254 7.48 3.84 -10.56
N CYS A 255 8.24 2.94 -11.19
CA CYS A 255 7.86 2.36 -12.48
C CYS A 255 6.90 1.18 -12.35
N HIS A 256 6.94 0.46 -11.22
CA HIS A 256 6.31 -0.83 -11.02
C HIS A 256 5.16 -0.81 -10.00
N ASP A 257 4.95 0.30 -9.31
CA ASP A 257 3.89 0.47 -8.31
C ASP A 257 2.48 0.56 -8.92
N GLY A 258 2.36 0.99 -10.17
CA GLY A 258 1.08 1.12 -10.87
C GLY A 258 0.67 2.55 -11.19
N HIS A 259 1.43 3.55 -10.72
CA HIS A 259 1.10 4.97 -10.85
C HIS A 259 1.85 5.66 -11.99
N ASP A 260 3.18 5.80 -11.92
CA ASP A 260 3.89 6.63 -12.90
C ASP A 260 3.93 5.96 -14.29
N SER A 261 3.59 6.73 -15.33
CA SER A 261 3.57 6.26 -16.73
C SER A 261 3.83 7.40 -17.72
N PRO A 262 4.73 7.24 -18.71
CA PRO A 262 5.76 6.18 -18.82
C PRO A 262 6.79 6.30 -17.68
N CYS A 263 7.60 5.27 -17.43
CA CYS A 263 8.67 5.33 -16.44
C CYS A 263 9.82 6.25 -16.89
N VAL A 264 10.68 6.70 -15.95
CA VAL A 264 11.85 7.53 -16.29
C VAL A 264 12.87 6.77 -17.14
N THR A 265 12.88 5.44 -17.05
CA THR A 265 13.67 4.51 -17.87
C THR A 265 13.19 4.40 -19.32
N GLY A 266 11.99 4.89 -19.62
CA GLY A 266 11.32 4.73 -20.92
C GLY A 266 10.39 3.51 -21.02
N GLU A 267 10.22 2.76 -19.93
CA GLU A 267 9.24 1.68 -19.81
C GLU A 267 7.79 2.21 -19.75
N ALA A 268 6.81 1.32 -19.91
CA ALA A 268 5.41 1.72 -20.05
C ALA A 268 4.80 2.28 -18.76
N GLY A 269 5.23 1.80 -17.60
CA GLY A 269 4.70 2.22 -16.31
C GLY A 269 3.25 1.82 -16.08
N GLY A 270 2.66 2.43 -15.06
CA GLY A 270 1.26 2.24 -14.69
C GLY A 270 0.87 0.78 -14.38
N LEU A 271 -0.43 0.48 -14.42
CA LEU A 271 -0.97 -0.87 -14.24
C LEU A 271 -0.34 -1.96 -15.14
N LEU A 272 0.25 -1.61 -16.30
CA LEU A 272 0.93 -2.60 -17.15
C LEU A 272 2.25 -3.08 -16.51
N SER A 273 3.03 -2.16 -15.95
CA SER A 273 4.24 -2.48 -15.20
C SER A 273 3.93 -3.17 -13.89
N ALA A 274 2.92 -2.71 -13.12
CA ALA A 274 2.51 -3.38 -11.89
C ALA A 274 2.06 -4.83 -12.11
N ASP A 275 1.33 -5.10 -13.19
CA ASP A 275 0.94 -6.47 -13.53
C ASP A 275 2.14 -7.36 -13.91
N ALA A 276 3.16 -6.79 -14.56
CA ALA A 276 4.42 -7.49 -14.85
C ALA A 276 5.24 -7.76 -13.58
N PHE A 277 5.31 -6.80 -12.65
CA PHE A 277 5.93 -6.94 -11.34
C PHE A 277 5.24 -8.05 -10.53
N LEU A 278 3.91 -8.03 -10.44
CA LEU A 278 3.13 -9.07 -9.76
C LEU A 278 3.31 -10.45 -10.39
N LYS A 279 3.30 -10.55 -11.74
CA LYS A 279 3.59 -11.80 -12.48
C LYS A 279 4.95 -12.42 -12.13
N LYS A 280 5.94 -11.60 -11.75
CA LYS A 280 7.26 -12.05 -11.27
C LYS A 280 7.19 -12.46 -9.79
N TRP A 281 6.73 -11.55 -8.92
CA TRP A 281 6.92 -11.70 -7.47
C TRP A 281 5.87 -12.58 -6.78
N VAL A 282 4.60 -12.54 -7.20
CA VAL A 282 3.55 -13.34 -6.55
C VAL A 282 3.82 -14.85 -6.67
N PRO A 283 4.27 -15.41 -7.82
CA PRO A 283 4.69 -16.81 -7.88
C PRO A 283 5.90 -17.14 -7.01
N ILE A 284 6.85 -16.21 -6.83
CA ILE A 284 8.04 -16.42 -5.98
C ILE A 284 7.62 -16.48 -4.50
N ILE A 285 6.77 -15.54 -4.06
CA ILE A 285 6.23 -15.50 -2.69
C ILE A 285 5.38 -16.74 -2.40
N THR A 286 4.40 -17.04 -3.26
CA THR A 286 3.43 -18.12 -3.04
C THR A 286 4.03 -19.53 -3.18
N ALA A 287 5.17 -19.68 -3.86
CA ALA A 287 5.94 -20.92 -3.89
C ALA A 287 6.91 -21.10 -2.70
N SER A 288 7.06 -20.09 -1.82
CA SER A 288 7.99 -20.17 -0.69
C SER A 288 7.51 -21.17 0.38
N PRO A 289 8.43 -21.84 1.11
CA PRO A 289 8.06 -22.77 2.17
C PRO A 289 7.23 -22.13 3.29
N ALA A 290 7.53 -20.87 3.63
CA ALA A 290 6.79 -20.09 4.63
C ALA A 290 5.34 -19.81 4.18
N PHE A 291 5.15 -19.35 2.94
CA PHE A 291 3.82 -19.07 2.43
C PHE A 291 2.96 -20.34 2.32
N GLN A 292 3.54 -21.44 1.85
CA GLN A 292 2.84 -22.73 1.72
C GLN A 292 2.44 -23.34 3.06
N GLN A 293 3.17 -23.01 4.14
CA GLN A 293 2.85 -23.48 5.49
C GLN A 293 1.65 -22.72 6.07
N ASP A 294 1.73 -21.38 6.10
CA ASP A 294 0.81 -20.53 6.85
C ASP A 294 0.86 -19.05 6.41
N GLY A 295 0.98 -18.84 5.08
CA GLY A 295 1.09 -17.53 4.46
C GLY A 295 -0.23 -16.77 4.29
N LEU A 296 -0.14 -15.44 4.35
CA LEU A 296 -1.13 -14.50 3.83
C LEU A 296 -0.40 -13.43 3.01
N LEU A 297 -0.79 -13.24 1.75
CA LEU A 297 -0.34 -12.14 0.90
C LEU A 297 -1.52 -11.21 0.66
N ILE A 298 -1.37 -9.94 1.03
CA ILE A 298 -2.30 -8.85 0.79
C ILE A 298 -1.67 -7.96 -0.28
N ILE A 299 -2.38 -7.79 -1.41
CA ILE A 299 -2.04 -6.84 -2.46
C ILE A 299 -3.08 -5.74 -2.40
N ASN A 300 -2.67 -4.53 -2.05
CA ASN A 300 -3.53 -3.35 -1.95
C ASN A 300 -2.94 -2.19 -2.75
N PHE A 301 -3.68 -1.08 -2.81
CA PHE A 301 -3.13 0.22 -3.18
C PHE A 301 -3.27 1.17 -2.00
N ASP A 302 -2.38 2.16 -1.92
CA ASP A 302 -2.40 3.24 -0.94
C ASP A 302 -3.69 4.08 -1.02
N GLU A 303 -4.06 4.56 -2.22
CA GLU A 303 -5.18 5.46 -2.47
C GLU A 303 -5.64 5.43 -3.93
N SER A 304 -6.78 6.06 -4.18
CA SER A 304 -7.37 6.17 -5.51
C SER A 304 -6.84 7.41 -6.24
N SER A 305 -6.62 7.33 -7.55
CA SER A 305 -6.24 8.50 -8.34
C SER A 305 -7.32 9.61 -8.27
N ALA A 306 -6.90 10.87 -8.40
CA ALA A 306 -7.76 12.05 -8.32
C ALA A 306 -9.06 11.95 -9.13
N THR A 307 -10.19 12.27 -8.48
CA THR A 307 -11.54 12.13 -9.02
C THR A 307 -11.79 13.00 -10.26
N SER A 308 -11.26 14.23 -10.27
CA SER A 308 -11.39 15.11 -11.44
C SER A 308 -10.32 16.21 -11.48
N ASN A 309 -10.12 16.78 -12.68
CA ASN A 309 -9.21 17.89 -12.91
C ASN A 309 -9.94 19.03 -13.63
N THR A 310 -10.00 20.21 -13.01
CA THR A 310 -10.57 21.42 -13.62
C THR A 310 -9.46 22.33 -14.12
N THR A 311 -9.42 22.61 -15.42
CA THR A 311 -8.44 23.55 -16.02
C THR A 311 -9.15 24.79 -16.53
N THR A 312 -8.70 25.98 -16.10
CA THR A 312 -9.23 27.28 -16.54
C THR A 312 -8.11 28.16 -17.05
N MET A 313 -8.13 28.51 -18.35
CA MET A 313 -7.16 29.44 -18.92
C MET A 313 -7.46 30.88 -18.48
N THR A 314 -6.44 31.58 -17.98
CA THR A 314 -6.52 33.00 -17.59
C THR A 314 -5.92 33.93 -18.64
N SER A 315 -5.07 33.40 -19.54
CA SER A 315 -4.60 34.08 -20.76
C SER A 315 -4.20 33.06 -21.83
N ALA A 316 -3.58 33.50 -22.92
CA ALA A 316 -3.02 32.60 -23.94
C ALA A 316 -1.81 31.76 -23.43
N THR A 317 -1.16 32.17 -22.34
CA THR A 317 0.04 31.51 -21.79
C THR A 317 -0.06 31.24 -20.28
N THR A 318 -1.21 31.49 -19.66
CA THR A 318 -1.44 31.23 -18.23
C THR A 318 -2.79 30.59 -17.98
N GLY A 319 -2.87 29.74 -16.96
CA GLY A 319 -4.11 29.15 -16.47
C GLY A 319 -4.00 28.71 -15.02
N ASN A 320 -5.11 28.20 -14.51
CA ASN A 320 -5.20 27.51 -13.23
C ASN A 320 -5.60 26.05 -13.49
N MET A 321 -5.04 25.12 -12.72
CA MET A 321 -5.42 23.71 -12.72
C MET A 321 -5.74 23.31 -11.28
N THR A 322 -6.96 22.79 -11.07
CA THR A 322 -7.39 22.25 -9.77
C THR A 322 -7.56 20.75 -9.89
N VAL A 323 -6.75 19.99 -9.17
CA VAL A 323 -6.87 18.54 -8.97
C VAL A 323 -7.83 18.34 -7.79
N ILE A 324 -8.86 17.51 -7.94
CA ILE A 324 -9.90 17.31 -6.94
C ILE A 324 -9.93 15.84 -6.52
N TYR A 325 -9.87 15.63 -5.20
CA TYR A 325 -9.96 14.35 -4.53
C TYR A 325 -11.21 14.34 -3.65
N ASP A 326 -12.12 13.38 -3.86
CA ASP A 326 -13.39 13.33 -3.12
C ASP A 326 -13.20 12.86 -1.67
N GLY A 327 -12.32 11.89 -1.44
CA GLY A 327 -11.92 11.44 -0.11
C GLY A 327 -12.99 10.62 0.59
N ALA A 328 -13.70 9.76 -0.17
CA ALA A 328 -14.57 8.77 0.41
C ALA A 328 -13.78 7.84 1.34
N SER A 329 -14.39 7.52 2.47
CA SER A 329 -13.84 6.65 3.50
C SER A 329 -14.88 5.62 3.90
N CYS A 330 -14.40 4.49 4.44
CA CYS A 330 -15.25 3.43 4.97
C CYS A 330 -15.14 3.33 6.49
N CYS A 331 -15.73 2.26 7.04
CA CYS A 331 -15.20 1.62 8.24
C CYS A 331 -15.21 2.48 9.52
N GLY A 332 -16.04 3.53 9.55
CA GLY A 332 -16.10 4.49 10.65
C GLY A 332 -14.84 5.33 10.82
N GLN A 333 -14.01 5.47 9.78
CA GLN A 333 -12.77 6.24 9.83
C GLN A 333 -13.02 7.67 10.35
N LYS A 334 -12.26 8.05 11.39
CA LYS A 334 -12.29 9.40 11.97
C LYS A 334 -11.34 10.33 11.19
N PRO A 335 -11.63 11.65 11.13
CA PRO A 335 -10.64 12.63 10.72
C PRO A 335 -9.49 12.66 11.75
N GLY A 336 -8.24 12.69 11.28
CA GLY A 336 -7.07 12.80 12.14
C GLY A 336 -7.02 14.12 12.93
N PRO A 337 -6.50 14.14 14.17
CA PRO A 337 -6.52 15.33 15.04
C PRO A 337 -5.62 16.47 14.54
N ASN A 338 -4.70 16.19 13.62
CA ASN A 338 -3.80 17.17 13.02
C ASN A 338 -4.34 17.78 11.72
N LEU A 339 -5.42 17.22 11.16
CA LEU A 339 -6.01 17.68 9.91
C LEU A 339 -6.91 18.90 10.14
N ALA A 340 -6.87 19.84 9.20
CA ALA A 340 -7.82 20.96 9.18
C ALA A 340 -9.22 20.47 8.77
N SER A 341 -10.23 21.32 9.02
CA SER A 341 -11.58 21.11 8.50
C SER A 341 -11.59 21.04 6.97
N PHE A 342 -12.27 20.05 6.41
CA PHE A 342 -12.44 19.88 4.97
C PHE A 342 -13.62 20.73 4.43
N PRO A 343 -13.62 21.15 3.15
CA PRO A 343 -12.58 20.88 2.15
C PRO A 343 -11.27 21.64 2.43
N GLN A 344 -10.14 20.98 2.17
CA GLN A 344 -8.80 21.58 2.24
C GLN A 344 -8.31 21.94 0.84
N THR A 345 -7.43 22.93 0.72
CA THR A 345 -6.92 23.40 -0.58
C THR A 345 -5.45 23.77 -0.45
N LEU A 346 -4.59 23.11 -1.23
CA LEU A 346 -3.14 23.23 -1.19
C LEU A 346 -2.60 23.73 -2.54
N PRO A 347 -1.99 24.93 -2.62
CA PRO A 347 -1.34 25.39 -3.83
C PRO A 347 0.03 24.70 -4.00
N LEU A 348 0.21 23.95 -5.10
CA LEU A 348 1.50 23.31 -5.45
C LEU A 348 2.48 24.26 -6.17
N GLY A 349 2.02 25.46 -6.55
CA GLY A 349 2.83 26.45 -7.26
C GLY A 349 2.58 26.47 -8.77
N ASN A 350 3.57 26.93 -9.53
CA ASN A 350 3.42 27.19 -10.97
C ASN A 350 4.21 26.17 -11.81
N TYR A 351 3.55 25.56 -12.78
CA TYR A 351 4.14 24.59 -13.70
C TYR A 351 4.02 25.05 -15.15
N THR A 352 5.13 25.10 -15.89
CA THR A 352 5.15 25.52 -17.30
C THR A 352 5.36 24.35 -18.24
N THR A 353 4.38 24.07 -19.10
CA THR A 353 4.41 23.01 -20.10
C THR A 353 3.97 23.55 -21.47
N HIS A 354 4.73 23.22 -22.52
CA HIS A 354 4.54 23.72 -23.90
C HIS A 354 4.34 25.25 -24.03
N GLY A 355 4.92 26.04 -23.12
CA GLY A 355 4.80 27.52 -23.11
C GLY A 355 3.58 28.07 -22.37
N ILE A 356 2.76 27.22 -21.74
CA ILE A 356 1.64 27.61 -20.87
C ILE A 356 2.04 27.35 -19.42
N THR A 357 1.85 28.34 -18.54
CA THR A 357 2.06 28.22 -17.10
C THR A 357 0.74 28.04 -16.36
N PHE A 358 0.59 26.91 -15.67
CA PHE A 358 -0.54 26.62 -14.81
C PHE A 358 -0.17 26.86 -13.35
N ALA A 359 -0.97 27.64 -12.63
CA ALA A 359 -1.00 27.57 -11.17
C ALA A 359 -1.76 26.30 -10.77
N ILE A 360 -1.07 25.34 -10.17
CA ILE A 360 -1.65 24.05 -9.77
C ILE A 360 -2.09 24.12 -8.31
N THR A 361 -3.27 23.59 -8.04
CA THR A 361 -3.88 23.51 -6.70
C THR A 361 -4.49 22.12 -6.53
N MET A 362 -4.27 21.48 -5.38
CA MET A 362 -5.00 20.29 -4.96
C MET A 362 -6.15 20.71 -4.04
N THR A 363 -7.31 20.08 -4.21
CA THR A 363 -8.48 20.23 -3.34
C THR A 363 -8.90 18.87 -2.84
N TYR A 364 -8.89 18.70 -1.52
CA TYR A 364 -9.36 17.49 -0.85
C TYR A 364 -10.73 17.80 -0.26
N ASN A 365 -11.78 17.09 -0.70
CA ASN A 365 -13.15 17.30 -0.21
C ASN A 365 -13.39 16.61 1.14
N SER A 366 -12.60 15.58 1.46
CA SER A 366 -12.66 14.77 2.69
C SER A 366 -11.29 14.11 2.95
N PHE A 367 -11.16 13.40 4.07
CA PHE A 367 -9.92 12.81 4.57
C PHE A 367 -9.66 11.36 4.14
N GLY A 368 -10.61 10.65 3.53
CA GLY A 368 -10.39 9.27 3.06
C GLY A 368 -9.52 9.22 1.81
N GLY A 369 -9.13 8.03 1.37
CA GLY A 369 -8.35 7.81 0.14
C GLY A 369 -9.12 7.25 -1.05
N ASP A 370 -10.45 7.31 -1.01
CA ASP A 370 -11.33 6.73 -2.04
C ASP A 370 -11.12 5.21 -2.25
N GLN A 371 -11.81 4.62 -3.23
CA GLN A 371 -11.97 3.17 -3.37
C GLN A 371 -10.93 2.55 -4.34
N THR A 372 -9.96 1.83 -3.79
CA THR A 372 -8.87 1.17 -4.54
C THR A 372 -9.13 -0.30 -4.83
N GLY A 373 -9.71 -1.01 -3.87
CA GLY A 373 -9.79 -2.47 -3.88
C GLY A 373 -8.49 -3.16 -3.47
N ALA A 374 -8.59 -4.43 -3.10
CA ALA A 374 -7.45 -5.27 -2.74
C ALA A 374 -7.68 -6.74 -3.14
N VAL A 375 -6.60 -7.50 -3.31
CA VAL A 375 -6.63 -8.95 -3.52
C VAL A 375 -5.80 -9.65 -2.45
N MET A 376 -6.31 -10.74 -1.89
CA MET A 376 -5.64 -11.51 -0.85
C MET A 376 -5.49 -12.98 -1.25
N LEU A 377 -4.29 -13.54 -1.10
CA LEU A 377 -3.98 -14.94 -1.34
C LEU A 377 -3.53 -15.61 -0.03
N SER A 378 -4.01 -16.81 0.25
CA SER A 378 -3.59 -17.60 1.42
C SER A 378 -4.08 -19.05 1.26
N PRO A 379 -3.39 -20.06 1.82
CA PRO A 379 -3.96 -21.40 2.00
C PRO A 379 -5.30 -21.41 2.75
N PHE A 380 -5.56 -20.39 3.58
CA PHE A 380 -6.78 -20.24 4.39
C PHE A 380 -7.92 -19.48 3.67
N ILE A 381 -7.74 -19.12 2.40
CA ILE A 381 -8.73 -18.43 1.56
C ILE A 381 -9.13 -19.35 0.41
N LYS A 382 -10.44 -19.48 0.14
CA LYS A 382 -10.95 -20.17 -1.05
C LYS A 382 -10.82 -19.27 -2.27
N GLY A 383 -10.23 -19.76 -3.35
CA GLY A 383 -10.12 -19.01 -4.61
C GLY A 383 -11.48 -18.60 -5.20
N GLY A 384 -11.54 -17.38 -5.73
CA GLY A 384 -12.77 -16.76 -6.23
C GLY A 384 -13.68 -16.20 -5.13
N THR A 385 -13.15 -15.98 -3.93
CA THR A 385 -13.87 -15.31 -2.85
C THR A 385 -14.08 -13.84 -3.19
N VAL A 386 -15.24 -13.28 -2.85
CA VAL A 386 -15.52 -11.85 -2.95
C VAL A 386 -16.23 -11.43 -1.68
N THR A 387 -15.64 -10.52 -0.91
CA THR A 387 -16.32 -9.95 0.27
C THR A 387 -17.20 -8.76 -0.11
N SER A 388 -18.24 -8.51 0.69
CA SER A 388 -18.99 -7.26 0.70
C SER A 388 -18.64 -6.35 1.88
N THR A 389 -17.81 -6.81 2.83
CA THR A 389 -17.29 -6.00 3.93
C THR A 389 -16.38 -4.91 3.36
N ALA A 390 -16.50 -3.70 3.90
CA ALA A 390 -15.58 -2.62 3.59
C ALA A 390 -14.39 -2.65 4.55
N TYR A 391 -13.20 -2.34 4.03
CA TYR A 391 -11.92 -2.34 4.76
C TYR A 391 -11.06 -1.16 4.32
N ASN A 392 -10.14 -0.72 5.18
CA ASN A 392 -9.10 0.26 4.83
C ASN A 392 -7.76 -0.12 5.48
N HIS A 393 -6.76 0.77 5.44
CA HIS A 393 -5.44 0.51 6.02
C HIS A 393 -5.46 0.27 7.54
N TYR A 394 -6.36 0.95 8.27
CA TYR A 394 -6.54 0.67 9.69
C TYR A 394 -7.11 -0.74 9.91
N SER A 395 -8.05 -1.19 9.07
CA SER A 395 -8.52 -2.58 9.08
C SER A 395 -7.40 -3.58 8.76
N LEU A 396 -6.51 -3.25 7.81
CA LEU A 396 -5.34 -4.07 7.50
C LEU A 396 -4.44 -4.23 8.72
N LEU A 397 -4.02 -3.12 9.34
CA LEU A 397 -3.18 -3.15 10.54
C LEU A 397 -3.84 -3.95 11.67
N ARG A 398 -5.11 -3.66 11.98
CA ARG A 398 -5.90 -4.38 12.99
C ARG A 398 -5.94 -5.89 12.74
N SER A 399 -6.04 -6.30 11.47
CA SER A 399 -6.08 -7.72 11.08
C SER A 399 -4.74 -8.41 11.32
N ILE A 400 -3.63 -7.73 11.08
CA ILE A 400 -2.28 -8.26 11.33
C ILE A 400 -2.00 -8.34 12.83
N GLU A 401 -2.44 -7.32 13.58
CA GLU A 401 -2.42 -7.31 15.05
C GLU A 401 -3.26 -8.46 15.63
N ASP A 402 -4.48 -8.70 15.12
CA ASP A 402 -5.34 -9.82 15.51
C ASP A 402 -4.70 -11.18 15.19
N ILE A 403 -4.14 -11.37 13.98
CA ILE A 403 -3.43 -12.59 13.57
C ILE A 403 -2.31 -12.93 14.58
N PHE A 404 -1.47 -11.95 14.92
CA PHE A 404 -0.34 -12.13 15.81
C PHE A 404 -0.68 -11.99 17.31
N ASN A 405 -1.94 -11.76 17.67
CA ASN A 405 -2.42 -11.53 19.04
C ASN A 405 -1.64 -10.39 19.74
N LEU A 406 -1.57 -9.24 19.05
CA LEU A 406 -0.99 -7.98 19.51
C LEU A 406 -2.09 -7.07 20.07
N GLY A 407 -1.70 -5.92 20.64
CA GLY A 407 -2.66 -4.83 20.89
C GLY A 407 -2.94 -4.05 19.60
N HIS A 408 -3.91 -3.14 19.61
CA HIS A 408 -4.22 -2.31 18.44
C HIS A 408 -3.61 -0.91 18.54
N LEU A 409 -2.88 -0.48 17.51
CA LEU A 409 -2.23 0.84 17.42
C LEU A 409 -3.13 1.88 16.77
N GLY A 410 -3.15 3.09 17.33
CA GLY A 410 -3.81 4.23 16.69
C GLY A 410 -5.28 3.95 16.34
N TYR A 411 -5.67 4.34 15.13
CA TYR A 411 -7.00 4.07 14.59
C TYR A 411 -7.26 2.61 14.22
N ALA A 412 -6.27 1.70 14.22
CA ALA A 412 -6.56 0.25 14.19
C ALA A 412 -7.35 -0.19 15.44
N GLY A 413 -7.14 0.50 16.57
CA GLY A 413 -7.87 0.30 17.82
C GLY A 413 -9.22 1.01 17.92
N GLN A 414 -9.67 1.73 16.89
CA GLN A 414 -10.92 2.49 16.99
C GLN A 414 -12.15 1.58 17.14
N ASP A 415 -13.15 2.08 17.87
CA ASP A 415 -14.45 1.42 18.01
C ASP A 415 -15.15 1.22 16.66
N GLY A 416 -15.70 0.03 16.45
CA GLY A 416 -16.48 -0.31 15.25
C GLY A 416 -15.67 -0.61 13.98
N LEU A 417 -14.33 -0.54 14.04
CA LEU A 417 -13.47 -0.98 12.94
C LEU A 417 -13.40 -2.52 12.88
N THR A 418 -13.58 -3.05 11.67
CA THR A 418 -13.62 -4.49 11.41
C THR A 418 -12.27 -4.97 10.86
N SER A 419 -11.76 -6.09 11.38
CA SER A 419 -10.63 -6.84 10.83
C SER A 419 -11.09 -7.93 9.83
N PHE A 420 -10.16 -8.48 9.05
CA PHE A 420 -10.43 -9.55 8.08
C PHE A 420 -10.95 -10.79 8.81
N GLY A 421 -12.17 -11.22 8.48
CA GLY A 421 -12.88 -12.27 9.20
C GLY A 421 -13.13 -13.51 8.36
N SER A 422 -14.20 -14.23 8.70
CA SER A 422 -14.68 -15.43 7.97
C SER A 422 -15.22 -15.13 6.56
N ASP A 423 -15.38 -13.85 6.21
CA ASP A 423 -15.67 -13.39 4.85
C ASP A 423 -14.44 -13.44 3.93
N ILE A 424 -13.23 -13.37 4.51
CA ILE A 424 -11.95 -13.59 3.83
C ILE A 424 -11.46 -15.02 4.10
N PHE A 425 -11.23 -15.38 5.36
CA PHE A 425 -10.65 -16.65 5.79
C PHE A 425 -11.69 -17.78 5.85
N ASN A 426 -12.15 -18.20 4.68
CA ASN A 426 -13.23 -19.17 4.50
C ASN A 426 -12.77 -20.59 4.10
N ASN A 427 -11.46 -20.86 4.16
CA ASN A 427 -10.85 -22.19 3.93
C ASN A 427 -10.00 -22.64 5.15
N LEU A 428 -10.49 -22.37 6.36
CA LEU A 428 -9.93 -22.86 7.63
C LEU A 428 -10.41 -24.30 7.88
N HIS A 429 -9.57 -25.29 7.59
CA HIS A 429 -9.91 -26.73 7.64
C HIS A 429 -8.84 -27.58 8.32
#